data_AF-A0A3P7I8L2-F1
#
_entry.id   AF-A0A3P7I8L2-F1
#
_cell.length_a   1.000
_cell.length_b   1.000
_cell.length_c   1.000
_cell.angle_alpha   90.00
_cell.angle_beta   90.00
_cell.angle_gamma   90.00
#
_symmetry.space_group_name_H-M   'P 1'
#
loop_
_entity.id
_entity.type
_entity.pdbx_description
1 polymer ?
#
loop_
_entity_poly.entity_id
_entity_poly.type
_entity_poly.pdbx_seq_one_letter_code
_entity_poly.pdbx_strand_id
1 'polypeptide(L)'
;MVNTNELYDFPKPTLAKMVNIGGIGLQLEDAKPLALEFQKIYDVAVGVIVFSFGSVAPSHKMPLTWKMAFIEAFRRFPNYHFIWRYAGTDLQGGFFVIPPFTSTLKR
;
A
#
# COMPACT_ATOMS: atom_id res chain seq x y z
N MET A 1 -6.92 -2.33 -27.87
CA MET A 1 -6.09 -3.02 -26.85
C MET A 1 -6.57 -2.56 -25.49
N VAL A 2 -6.61 -3.43 -24.48
CA VAL A 2 -6.96 -3.07 -23.09
C VAL A 2 -5.88 -3.59 -22.15
N ASN A 3 -5.46 -2.76 -21.19
CA ASN A 3 -4.57 -3.20 -20.11
C ASN A 3 -5.38 -3.94 -19.02
N THR A 4 -5.87 -5.11 -19.36
CA THR A 4 -6.64 -5.99 -18.47
C THR A 4 -6.26 -7.44 -18.75
N ASN A 5 -6.51 -8.31 -17.79
CA ASN A 5 -6.37 -9.75 -17.96
C ASN A 5 -7.78 -10.37 -17.91
N GLU A 6 -8.11 -11.13 -18.95
CA GLU A 6 -9.42 -11.73 -19.17
C GLU A 6 -9.89 -12.63 -18.03
N LEU A 7 -8.96 -13.26 -17.31
CA LEU A 7 -9.29 -14.12 -16.17
C LEU A 7 -9.82 -13.35 -14.96
N TYR A 8 -9.53 -12.05 -14.86
CA TYR A 8 -9.94 -11.20 -13.73
C TYR A 8 -11.02 -10.18 -14.10
N ASP A 9 -11.29 -9.98 -15.40
CA ASP A 9 -12.28 -9.01 -15.88
C ASP A 9 -13.67 -9.65 -15.95
N PHE A 10 -14.71 -8.85 -15.72
CA PHE A 10 -16.08 -9.33 -15.86
C PHE A 10 -16.41 -9.53 -17.35
N PRO A 11 -17.20 -10.56 -17.70
CA PRO A 11 -17.61 -10.76 -19.08
C PRO A 11 -18.42 -9.56 -19.56
N LYS A 12 -17.92 -8.91 -20.61
CA LYS A 12 -18.54 -7.75 -21.26
C LYS A 12 -18.47 -7.92 -22.77
N PRO A 13 -19.41 -7.36 -23.54
CA PRO A 13 -19.33 -7.38 -24.99
C PRO A 13 -18.02 -6.70 -25.45
N THR A 14 -17.16 -7.45 -26.14
CA THR A 14 -15.92 -6.93 -26.73
C THR A 14 -15.90 -7.21 -28.24
N LEU A 15 -15.22 -6.35 -29.00
CA LEU A 15 -15.01 -6.54 -30.43
C LEU A 15 -13.91 -7.57 -30.65
N ALA A 16 -14.04 -8.43 -31.67
CA ALA A 16 -13.06 -9.48 -31.99
C ALA A 16 -11.63 -8.98 -32.26
N LYS A 17 -11.46 -7.68 -32.54
CA LYS A 17 -10.14 -7.04 -32.77
C LYS A 17 -9.51 -6.48 -31.49
N MET A 18 -10.18 -6.58 -30.34
CA MET A 18 -9.63 -6.11 -29.06
C MET A 18 -8.81 -7.22 -28.40
N VAL A 19 -7.50 -7.02 -28.32
CA VAL A 19 -6.59 -7.87 -27.56
C VAL A 19 -6.41 -7.29 -26.15
N ASN A 20 -6.63 -8.13 -25.14
CA ASN A 20 -6.37 -7.82 -23.75
C ASN A 20 -4.93 -8.20 -23.40
N ILE A 21 -4.15 -7.23 -22.96
CA ILE A 21 -2.75 -7.42 -22.59
C ILE A 21 -2.61 -6.86 -21.18
N GLY A 22 -2.63 -7.74 -20.18
CA GLY A 22 -2.50 -7.33 -18.78
C GLY A 22 -1.05 -7.07 -18.39
N GLY A 23 -0.84 -6.25 -17.37
CA GLY A 23 0.48 -6.07 -16.76
C GLY A 23 1.49 -5.32 -17.63
N ILE A 24 1.01 -4.54 -18.61
CA ILE A 24 1.89 -3.70 -19.44
C ILE A 24 2.66 -2.75 -18.53
N GLY A 25 4.00 -2.87 -18.54
CA GLY A 25 4.91 -2.05 -17.72
C GLY A 25 5.40 -2.72 -16.42
N LEU A 26 5.03 -3.97 -16.15
CA LEU A 26 5.58 -4.78 -15.05
C LEU A 26 6.52 -5.84 -15.63
N GLN A 27 7.82 -5.56 -15.68
CA GLN A 27 8.84 -6.56 -16.01
C GLN A 27 9.57 -6.96 -14.72
N LEU A 28 9.80 -8.26 -14.51
CA LEU A 28 10.54 -8.73 -13.34
C LEU A 28 12.01 -8.27 -13.36
N GLU A 29 12.56 -8.06 -14.55
CA GLU A 29 13.94 -7.58 -14.74
C GLU A 29 14.15 -6.12 -14.29
N ASP A 30 13.07 -5.32 -14.21
CA ASP A 30 13.10 -3.94 -13.72
C ASP A 30 12.98 -3.84 -12.18
N ALA A 31 12.77 -4.96 -11.49
CA ALA A 31 12.57 -4.98 -10.05
C ALA A 31 13.90 -4.71 -9.32
N LYS A 32 14.11 -3.44 -8.94
CA LYS A 32 15.25 -3.03 -8.12
C LYS A 32 15.15 -3.64 -6.72
N PRO A 33 16.29 -4.00 -6.09
CA PRO A 33 16.31 -4.43 -4.71
C PRO A 33 15.72 -3.36 -3.79
N LEU A 34 15.06 -3.81 -2.73
CA LEU A 34 14.41 -2.92 -1.77
C LEU A 34 15.46 -2.03 -1.09
N ALA A 35 15.12 -0.76 -0.85
CA ALA A 35 15.99 0.10 -0.06
C ALA A 35 16.16 -0.47 1.35
N LEU A 36 17.35 -0.28 1.94
CA LEU A 36 17.73 -0.90 3.21
C LEU A 36 16.74 -0.61 4.35
N GLU A 37 16.12 0.56 4.34
CA GLU A 37 15.10 0.95 5.32
C GLU A 37 13.85 0.05 5.28
N PHE A 38 13.38 -0.29 4.07
CA PHE A 38 12.21 -1.15 3.89
C PHE A 38 12.59 -2.62 4.04
N GLN A 39 13.81 -3.00 3.64
CA GLN A 39 14.31 -4.36 3.82
C GLN A 39 14.31 -4.75 5.30
N LYS A 40 14.80 -3.88 6.18
CA LYS A 40 14.78 -4.11 7.65
C LYS A 40 13.37 -4.32 8.21
N ILE A 41 12.38 -3.58 7.69
CA ILE A 41 10.98 -3.72 8.12
C ILE A 41 10.44 -5.06 7.63
N TYR A 42 10.69 -5.38 6.35
CA TYR A 42 10.25 -6.61 5.73
C TYR A 42 10.83 -7.86 6.40
N ASP A 43 12.12 -7.86 6.72
CA ASP A 43 12.82 -9.01 7.30
C ASP A 43 12.30 -9.39 8.70
N VAL A 44 11.78 -8.42 9.46
CA VAL A 44 11.26 -8.61 10.82
C VAL A 44 9.74 -8.81 10.84
N ALA A 45 9.05 -8.37 9.78
CA ALA A 45 7.59 -8.36 9.74
C ALA A 45 6.99 -9.75 9.47
N VAL A 46 5.95 -10.11 10.22
CA VAL A 46 5.07 -11.25 9.88
C VAL A 46 4.29 -10.96 8.60
N GLY A 47 3.95 -9.69 8.36
CA GLY A 47 3.35 -9.22 7.12
C GLY A 47 3.41 -7.71 7.01
N VAL A 48 3.58 -7.23 5.78
CA VAL A 48 3.67 -5.79 5.46
C VAL A 48 2.46 -5.38 4.63
N ILE A 49 1.79 -4.30 5.04
CA ILE A 49 0.65 -3.71 4.34
C ILE A 49 1.07 -2.34 3.82
N VAL A 50 1.11 -2.19 2.49
CA VAL A 50 1.38 -0.91 1.84
C VAL A 50 0.04 -0.21 1.59
N PHE A 51 -0.11 1.00 2.13
CA PHE A 51 -1.32 1.79 2.02
C PHE A 51 -1.05 3.09 1.26
N SER A 52 -1.82 3.35 0.20
CA SER A 52 -1.76 4.60 -0.56
C SER A 52 -3.08 4.90 -1.27
N PHE A 53 -3.38 6.17 -1.49
CA PHE A 53 -4.56 6.65 -2.21
C PHE A 53 -4.28 7.00 -3.69
N GLY A 54 -3.06 6.73 -4.16
CA GLY A 54 -2.59 7.23 -5.45
C GLY A 54 -2.31 8.75 -5.43
N SER A 55 -2.10 9.32 -6.61
CA SER A 55 -1.77 10.75 -6.78
C SER A 55 -3.01 11.66 -6.79
N VAL A 56 -4.17 11.14 -7.22
CA VAL A 56 -5.40 11.93 -7.43
C VAL A 56 -6.02 12.38 -6.11
N ALA A 57 -5.97 11.53 -5.08
CA ALA A 57 -6.50 11.80 -3.76
C ALA A 57 -5.37 11.93 -2.73
N PRO A 58 -4.73 13.12 -2.60
CA PRO A 58 -3.60 13.30 -1.71
C PRO A 58 -3.99 13.11 -0.24
N SER A 59 -3.41 12.11 0.42
CA SER A 59 -3.66 11.78 1.83
C SER A 59 -3.41 12.95 2.80
N HIS A 60 -2.49 13.85 2.47
CA HIS A 60 -2.18 15.01 3.30
C HIS A 60 -3.29 16.07 3.32
N LYS A 61 -4.17 16.11 2.33
CA LYS A 61 -5.30 17.06 2.31
C LYS A 61 -6.51 16.57 3.11
N MET A 62 -6.49 15.34 3.62
CA MET A 62 -7.58 14.83 4.43
C MET A 62 -7.68 15.58 5.77
N PRO A 63 -8.89 15.75 6.32
CA PRO A 63 -9.07 16.25 7.68
C PRO A 63 -8.29 15.38 8.69
N LEU A 64 -7.74 16.01 9.73
CA LEU A 64 -6.96 15.30 10.75
C LEU A 64 -7.76 14.15 11.38
N THR A 65 -9.06 14.32 11.60
CA THR A 65 -9.94 13.28 12.15
C THR A 65 -9.92 11.99 11.33
N TRP A 66 -9.90 12.09 10.01
CA TRP A 66 -9.85 10.91 9.13
C TRP A 66 -8.50 10.24 9.18
N LYS A 67 -7.42 11.04 9.16
CA LYS A 67 -6.06 10.51 9.29
C LYS A 67 -5.86 9.75 10.61
N MET A 68 -6.38 10.30 11.71
CA MET A 68 -6.35 9.66 13.02
C MET A 68 -7.19 8.37 13.04
N ALA A 69 -8.35 8.35 12.37
CA ALA A 69 -9.16 7.14 12.25
C ALA A 69 -8.41 5.99 11.55
N PHE A 70 -7.63 6.29 10.48
CA PHE A 70 -6.78 5.29 9.84
C PHE A 70 -5.66 4.81 10.77
N ILE A 71 -4.95 5.71 11.44
CA ILE A 71 -3.90 5.34 12.41
C ILE A 71 -4.47 4.44 13.50
N GLU A 72 -5.66 4.77 14.02
CA GLU A 72 -6.31 3.97 15.05
C GLU A 72 -6.78 2.61 14.52
N ALA A 73 -7.26 2.54 13.28
CA ALA A 73 -7.57 1.27 12.64
C ALA A 73 -6.32 0.39 12.49
N PHE A 74 -5.19 0.96 12.07
CA PHE A 74 -3.92 0.25 11.91
C PHE A 74 -3.40 -0.29 13.24
N ARG A 75 -3.56 0.46 14.34
CA ARG A 75 -3.18 0.02 15.70
C ARG A 75 -3.89 -1.26 16.15
N ARG A 76 -5.09 -1.54 15.65
CA ARG A 76 -5.84 -2.76 16.00
C ARG A 76 -5.21 -4.04 15.43
N PHE A 77 -4.23 -3.90 14.55
CA PHE A 77 -3.54 -5.03 13.90
C PHE A 77 -2.05 -5.04 14.28
N PRO A 78 -1.71 -5.36 15.55
CA PRO A 78 -0.34 -5.29 16.05
C PRO A 78 0.59 -6.37 15.50
N ASN A 79 0.13 -7.28 14.64
CA ASN A 79 1.00 -8.29 14.02
C ASN A 79 1.49 -7.86 12.63
N TYR A 80 0.96 -6.77 12.09
CA TYR A 80 1.26 -6.29 10.74
C TYR A 80 1.97 -4.94 10.78
N HIS A 81 2.89 -4.74 9.85
CA HIS A 81 3.55 -3.46 9.65
C HIS A 81 2.85 -2.68 8.55
N PHE A 82 2.37 -1.46 8.87
CA PHE A 82 1.75 -0.59 7.89
C PHE A 82 2.76 0.43 7.37
N ILE A 83 2.87 0.51 6.04
CA ILE A 83 3.67 1.51 5.33
C ILE A 83 2.68 2.43 4.61
N TRP A 84 2.48 3.63 5.14
CA TRP A 84 1.62 4.62 4.50
C TRP A 84 2.42 5.63 3.68
N ARG A 85 2.17 5.68 2.37
CA ARG A 85 2.67 6.77 1.51
C ARG A 85 1.98 8.08 1.90
N TYR A 86 2.69 8.93 2.63
CA TYR A 86 2.20 10.20 3.13
C TYR A 86 3.12 11.35 2.74
N ALA A 87 2.61 12.30 1.96
CA ALA A 87 3.41 13.43 1.44
C ALA A 87 3.34 14.70 2.30
N GLY A 88 2.51 14.71 3.35
CA GLY A 88 2.35 15.86 4.24
C GLY A 88 3.40 15.87 5.36
N THR A 89 3.61 17.03 5.96
CA THR A 89 4.51 17.24 7.11
C THR A 89 3.79 17.27 8.44
N ASP A 90 2.46 17.31 8.42
CA ASP A 90 1.57 17.48 9.57
C ASP A 90 1.47 16.25 10.48
N LEU A 91 1.84 15.06 9.98
CA LEU A 91 1.90 13.82 10.76
C LEU A 91 3.33 13.35 11.08
N GLN A 92 4.33 14.24 10.95
CA GLN A 92 5.76 13.92 10.85
C GLN A 92 6.07 13.22 9.51
N GLY A 93 6.78 13.93 8.62
CA GLY A 93 6.88 13.59 7.19
C GLY A 93 7.78 12.40 6.85
N GLY A 94 7.59 11.88 5.64
CA GLY A 94 8.48 10.94 4.95
C GLY A 94 7.82 9.59 4.69
N PHE A 95 7.79 8.74 5.71
CA PHE A 95 7.13 7.43 5.69
C PHE A 95 6.75 7.09 7.14
N PHE A 96 5.45 6.96 7.42
CA PHE A 96 5.00 6.61 8.75
C PHE A 96 4.91 5.09 8.86
N VAL A 97 5.90 4.50 9.52
CA VAL A 97 5.89 3.07 9.87
C VAL A 97 5.25 2.96 11.24
N ILE A 98 4.06 2.38 11.30
CA ILE A 98 3.40 2.09 12.57
C ILE A 98 4.02 0.80 13.09
N PRO A 99 4.79 0.83 14.18
CA PRO A 99 5.35 -0.40 14.72
C PRO A 99 4.20 -1.28 15.26
N PRO A 100 4.33 -2.60 15.16
CA PRO A 100 3.48 -3.53 15.90
C PRO A 100 3.57 -3.21 17.39
N PHE A 101 2.46 -2.77 18.00
CA PHE A 101 2.44 -2.52 19.43
C PHE A 101 2.42 -3.88 20.16
N THR A 102 3.57 -4.29 20.67
CA THR A 102 3.64 -5.46 21.55
C THR A 102 2.90 -5.11 22.84
N SER A 103 1.81 -5.83 23.13
CA SER A 103 1.09 -5.66 24.40
C SER A 103 1.97 -6.16 25.56
N THR A 104 2.91 -5.34 26.00
CA THR A 104 3.59 -5.57 27.28
C THR A 104 2.76 -4.89 28.37
N LEU A 105 1.59 -5.47 28.63
CA LEU A 105 0.82 -5.24 29.86
C LEU A 105 0.34 -6.61 30.34
N LYS A 106 1.32 -7.39 30.80
CA LYS A 106 1.09 -8.48 31.73
C LYS A 106 1.09 -7.84 33.12
N ARG A 107 -0.09 -7.61 33.69
CA ARG A 107 -0.39 -7.62 35.13
C ARG A 107 -1.89 -7.70 35.32
#